data_AF-A0A1Q6YXK0-F1
#
_entry.id   AF-A0A1Q6YXK0-F1
#
_cell.length_a   1.000
_cell.length_b   1.000
_cell.length_c   1.000
_cell.angle_alpha   90.00
_cell.angle_beta   90.00
_cell.angle_gamma   90.00
#
_symmetry.space_group_name_H-M   'P 1'
#
loop_
_entity.id
_entity.type
_entity.pdbx_description
1 polymer ?
#
loop_
_entity_poly.entity_id
_entity_poly.type
_entity_poly.pdbx_seq_one_letter_code
_entity_poly.pdbx_strand_id
1 'polypeptide(L)' 'MNVSEYRDGDSQRLATSSEAPAKFIQICASQNDLFALDKHGNIYQYDFNAKTWGKLVASRSMDSR' A
#
# COMPACT_ATOMS: atom_id res chain seq x y z
N MET A 1 -22.70 -23.21 -41.88
CA MET A 1 -22.70 -21.93 -41.14
C MET A 1 -21.85 -22.13 -39.90
N ASN A 2 -20.73 -21.43 -39.84
CA ASN A 2 -19.84 -21.37 -38.68
C ASN A 2 -20.48 -20.44 -37.63
N VAL A 3 -20.38 -20.76 -36.34
CA VAL A 3 -20.31 -19.77 -35.27
C VAL A 3 -19.39 -20.33 -34.19
N SER A 4 -18.32 -19.57 -33.98
CA SER A 4 -17.16 -19.85 -33.16
C SER A 4 -17.45 -19.92 -31.66
N GLU A 5 -16.66 -20.74 -30.98
CA GLU A 5 -16.51 -20.82 -29.52
C GLU A 5 -16.23 -19.44 -28.91
N TYR A 6 -17.14 -18.96 -28.06
CA TYR A 6 -16.89 -17.81 -27.20
C TYR A 6 -16.19 -18.29 -25.92
N ARG A 7 -14.89 -18.01 -25.84
CA ARG A 7 -14.10 -18.14 -24.60
C ARG A 7 -14.50 -17.03 -23.63
N ASP A 8 -15.22 -17.36 -22.58
CA ASP A 8 -15.36 -16.49 -21.41
C ASP A 8 -14.07 -16.54 -20.57
N GLY A 9 -13.08 -15.79 -21.04
CA GLY A 9 -11.89 -15.42 -20.27
C GLY A 9 -12.16 -14.17 -19.46
N ASP A 10 -13.00 -14.25 -18.42
CA ASP A 10 -13.11 -13.21 -17.39
C ASP A 10 -12.50 -13.70 -16.07
N SER A 11 -11.23 -14.08 -16.13
CA SER A 11 -10.40 -14.04 -14.92
C SER A 11 -10.05 -12.58 -14.71
N GLN A 12 -10.85 -11.92 -13.87
CA GLN A 12 -10.63 -10.57 -13.36
C GLN A 12 -9.13 -10.37 -13.13
N ARG A 13 -8.51 -9.57 -14.00
CA ARG A 13 -7.15 -9.08 -13.75
C ARG A 13 -7.29 -8.23 -12.49
N LEU A 14 -6.97 -8.83 -11.35
CA LEU A 14 -6.66 -8.14 -10.12
C LEU A 14 -5.63 -7.10 -10.53
N ALA A 15 -6.09 -5.86 -10.72
CA ALA A 15 -5.23 -4.76 -11.02
C ALA A 15 -4.42 -4.57 -9.74
N THR A 16 -3.30 -5.28 -9.65
CA THR A 16 -2.19 -4.84 -8.83
C THR A 16 -1.74 -3.57 -9.50
N SER A 17 -2.44 -2.46 -9.22
CA SER A 17 -1.84 -1.15 -9.32
C SER A 17 -0.63 -1.24 -8.41
N SER A 18 0.51 -1.57 -9.01
CA SER A 18 1.81 -1.37 -8.41
C SER A 18 1.84 0.12 -8.12
N GLU A 19 1.38 0.51 -6.92
CA GLU A 19 1.46 1.88 -6.48
C GLU A 19 2.91 2.28 -6.69
N ALA A 20 3.11 3.36 -7.45
CA ALA A 20 4.44 3.85 -7.72
C ALA A 20 5.18 3.97 -6.37
N PRO A 21 6.46 3.58 -6.31
CA PRO A 21 7.19 3.54 -5.04
C PRO A 21 7.05 4.88 -4.33
N ALA A 22 6.69 4.83 -3.04
CA ALA A 22 6.45 6.03 -2.26
C ALA A 22 7.71 6.92 -2.27
N LYS A 23 7.55 8.17 -2.72
CA LYS A 23 8.62 9.17 -2.67
C LYS A 23 8.55 9.90 -1.34
N PHE A 24 9.50 9.60 -0.46
CA PHE A 24 9.60 10.26 0.83
C PHE A 24 10.22 11.65 0.70
N ILE A 25 9.63 12.61 1.39
CA ILE A 25 10.11 13.99 1.49
C ILE A 25 10.82 14.26 2.83
N GLN A 26 10.60 13.39 3.83
CA GLN A 26 11.23 13.47 5.14
C GLN A 26 11.40 12.08 5.73
N ILE A 27 12.51 11.89 6.46
CA ILE A 27 12.81 10.72 7.27
C ILE A 27 13.12 11.20 8.69
N CYS A 28 12.57 10.52 9.70
CA CYS A 28 12.83 10.78 11.11
C CYS A 28 13.26 9.47 11.79
N ALA A 29 14.41 9.49 12.45
CA ALA A 29 14.91 8.35 13.22
C ALA A 29 14.65 8.55 14.72
N SER A 30 14.08 7.55 15.36
CA SER A 30 14.09 7.39 16.82
C SER A 30 15.22 6.42 17.20
N GLN A 31 15.30 6.05 18.48
CA GLN A 31 16.29 5.06 18.94
C GLN A 31 16.14 3.70 18.23
N ASN A 32 14.91 3.22 18.03
CA ASN A 32 14.64 1.89 17.47
C ASN A 32 13.65 1.91 16.30
N ASP A 33 13.21 3.10 15.88
CA ASP A 33 12.20 3.25 14.82
C ASP A 33 12.68 4.21 13.74
N LEU A 34 12.16 4.00 12.54
CA LEU A 34 12.32 4.92 11.44
C LEU A 34 10.95 5.23 10.84
N PHE A 35 10.63 6.51 10.72
CA PHE A 35 9.40 6.99 10.13
C PHE A 35 9.70 7.82 8.87
N ALA A 36 8.79 7.76 7.90
CA ALA A 36 8.87 8.56 6.69
C ALA A 36 7.54 9.22 6.36
N LEU A 37 7.62 10.40 5.75
CA LEU A 37 6.49 11.18 5.24
C LEU A 37 6.61 11.27 3.72
N ASP A 38 5.53 10.99 3.00
CA ASP A 38 5.46 11.24 1.56
C ASP A 38 4.88 12.62 1.21
N LYS A 39 4.92 12.97 -0.07
CA LYS A 39 4.38 14.25 -0.58
C LYS A 39 2.86 14.42 -0.40
N HIS A 40 2.13 13.35 -0.10
CA HIS A 40 0.69 13.33 0.09
C HIS A 40 0.30 13.40 1.57
N GLY A 41 1.28 13.43 2.48
CA GLY A 41 1.04 13.43 3.92
C GLY A 41 0.82 12.02 4.51
N ASN A 42 1.05 10.96 3.75
CA ASN A 42 1.00 9.60 4.27
C ASN A 42 2.24 9.32 5.13
N ILE A 43 2.02 8.68 6.27
CA ILE A 43 3.08 8.29 7.21
C ILE A 43 3.39 6.80 7.04
N TYR A 44 4.67 6.47 7.05
CA TYR A 44 5.18 5.11 6.95
C TYR A 44 6.13 4.81 8.11
N GLN A 45 6.16 3.57 8.58
CA GLN A 45 7.18 3.06 9.51
C GLN A 45 8.01 2.00 8.80
N TYR A 46 9.33 2.00 9.05
CA TYR A 46 10.22 0.97 8.53
C TYR A 46 10.17 -0.28 9.42
N ASP A 47 9.98 -1.44 8.80
CA ASP A 47 10.18 -2.74 9.42
C ASP A 47 11.63 -3.19 9.20
N PHE A 48 12.42 -3.24 10.27
CA PHE A 48 13.82 -3.65 10.20
C PHE A 48 14.02 -5.14 9.90
N ASN A 49 13.05 -5.99 10.21
CA ASN A 49 13.11 -7.43 9.94
C ASN A 49 12.80 -7.70 8.46
N ALA A 50 11.69 -7.14 7.97
CA ALA A 50 11.26 -7.30 6.59
C ALA A 50 12.05 -6.42 5.61
N LYS A 51 12.74 -5.39 6.11
CA LYS A 51 13.48 -4.37 5.36
C LYS A 51 12.58 -3.59 4.39
N THR A 52 11.35 -3.32 4.78
CA THR A 52 10.32 -2.66 3.97
C THR A 52 9.63 -1.53 4.73
N TRP A 53 8.96 -0.64 4.00
CA TRP A 53 8.14 0.42 4.57
C TRP A 53 6.68 0.01 4.63
N GLY A 54 6.06 0.09 5.80
CA GLY A 54 4.63 -0.12 6.01
C GLY A 54 3.88 1.19 6.19
N LYS A 55 2.77 1.39 5.45
CA LYS A 55 1.93 2.58 5.60
C LYS A 55 1.16 2.51 6.92
N LEU A 56 1.27 3.53 7.75
CA LEU A 56 0.49 3.64 8.97
C LEU A 56 -0.91 4.14 8.65
N VAL A 57 -1.91 3.30 8.93
CA VAL A 57 -3.33 3.64 8.77
C VAL A 57 -3.93 3.82 10.16
N ALA A 58 -4.31 5.05 10.50
CA ALA A 58 -5.00 5.31 11.75
C ALA A 58 -6.46 4.88 11.63
N SER A 59 -6.83 3.78 12.27
CA SER A 59 -8.23 3.44 12.51
C SER A 59 -8.74 4.29 13.67
N ARG A 60 -9.70 5.19 13.42
CA ARG A 60 -10.43 5.81 14.52
C ARG A 60 -11.30 4.73 15.18
N SER A 61 -10.93 4.29 16.38
CA SER A 61 -11.84 3.51 17.20
C SER A 61 -13.02 4.43 17.52
N MET A 62 -14.20 4.13 16.97
CA MET A 62 -15.43 4.75 17.46
C MET A 62 -15.67 4.16 18.84
N ASP A 63 -15.23 4.87 19.87
CA ASP A 63 -15.59 4.58 21.25
C ASP A 63 -17.12 4.79 21.37
N SER A 64 -17.89 3.72 21.20
CA SER A 64 -19.33 3.72 21.44
C SER A 64 -19.56 3.69 22.95
N ARG A 65 -19.83 4.87 23.51
CA ARG A 65 -20.18 5.06 24.92
C ARG A 65 -21.63 4.68 25.21
#